data_AF-A0A3L7YP10-F1
#
_entry.id   AF-A0A3L7YP10-F1
#
_cell.length_a   1.000
_cell.length_b   1.000
_cell.length_c   1.000
_cell.angle_alpha   90.00
_cell.angle_beta   90.00
_cell.angle_gamma   90.00
#
_symmetry.space_group_name_H-M   'P 1'
#
loop_
_entity.id
_entity.type
_entity.pdbx_description
1 polymer ?
#
loop_
_entity_poly.entity_id
_entity_poly.type
_entity_poly.pdbx_seq_one_letter_code
_entity_poly.pdbx_strand_id
1 'polypeptide(L)'
;MATTKKPAKKGPIKKAAKRSVMAPDLARKVAAAAEAAGSERLTAVEHAADRLGRYLREHRNTLKSVTPLLLAGSEKAPQLTLENDLSFRVRSIDERKRSSMDRASTAEVVELWAAADLYDRLEAALRRAAGLSSRPTGAIIAGLGVAGDRGAKV
;
A
#
# COMPACT_ATOMS: atom_id res chain seq x y z
N MET A 1 22.99 -4.69 -72.06
CA MET A 1 23.05 -4.98 -70.61
C MET A 1 24.02 -3.97 -69.99
N ALA A 2 23.81 -3.28 -68.86
CA ALA A 2 22.69 -3.15 -67.97
C ALA A 2 22.81 -1.79 -67.23
N THR A 3 21.76 -0.99 -67.36
CA THR A 3 21.04 -0.22 -66.32
C THR A 3 21.78 0.89 -65.54
N THR A 4 21.45 2.13 -65.93
CA THR A 4 21.62 3.38 -65.19
C THR A 4 20.80 3.38 -63.88
N LYS A 5 21.47 3.66 -62.76
CA LYS A 5 20.86 3.80 -61.42
C LYS A 5 19.96 5.04 -61.38
N LYS A 6 18.66 4.81 -61.20
CA LYS A 6 17.62 5.83 -61.00
C LYS A 6 17.72 6.39 -59.57
N PRO A 7 17.72 7.72 -59.34
CA PRO A 7 17.65 8.24 -57.98
C PRO A 7 16.26 7.97 -57.40
N ALA A 8 16.24 7.36 -56.21
CA ALA A 8 15.00 7.04 -55.49
C ALA A 8 14.21 8.32 -55.20
N LYS A 9 12.96 8.38 -55.69
CA LYS A 9 11.99 9.41 -55.30
C LYS A 9 11.79 9.34 -53.78
N LYS A 10 12.17 10.41 -53.07
CA LYS A 10 11.76 10.63 -51.67
C LYS A 10 10.23 10.62 -51.62
N GLY A 11 9.65 9.57 -51.06
CA GLY A 11 8.22 9.52 -50.75
C GLY A 11 7.84 10.62 -49.77
N PRO A 12 6.56 11.03 -49.71
CA PRO A 12 6.13 12.09 -48.83
C PRO A 12 6.40 11.69 -47.38
N ILE A 13 7.17 12.54 -46.68
CA ILE A 13 7.37 12.46 -45.23
C ILE A 13 5.97 12.56 -44.62
N LYS A 14 5.48 11.47 -44.03
CA LYS A 14 4.26 11.48 -43.22
C LYS A 14 4.45 12.56 -42.16
N LYS A 15 3.69 13.65 -42.24
CA LYS A 15 3.64 14.68 -41.18
C LYS A 15 3.37 13.93 -39.88
N ALA A 16 4.32 13.98 -38.95
CA ALA A 16 4.06 13.61 -37.57
C ALA A 16 2.79 14.37 -37.16
N ALA A 17 1.78 13.63 -36.68
CA ALA A 17 0.57 14.24 -36.16
C ALA A 17 0.98 15.36 -35.21
N LYS A 18 0.55 16.60 -35.49
CA LYS A 18 0.76 17.72 -34.56
C LYS A 18 0.20 17.24 -33.23
N ARG A 19 1.07 17.00 -32.24
CA ARG A 19 0.65 16.94 -30.84
C ARG A 19 -0.22 18.18 -30.64
N SER A 20 -1.50 17.99 -30.37
CA SER A 20 -2.38 19.08 -29.99
C SER A 20 -1.76 19.72 -28.75
N VAL A 21 -1.04 20.82 -28.94
CA VAL A 21 -0.52 21.61 -27.83
C VAL A 21 -1.76 22.21 -27.18
N MET A 22 -2.04 21.75 -25.96
CA MET A 22 -3.17 22.22 -25.18
C MET A 22 -3.13 23.76 -25.13
N ALA A 23 -4.29 24.42 -25.32
CA ALA A 23 -4.34 25.88 -25.28
C ALA A 23 -3.73 26.37 -23.95
N PRO A 24 -2.91 27.44 -23.93
CA PRO A 24 -2.17 27.86 -22.74
C PRO A 24 -3.04 28.02 -21.48
N ASP A 25 -4.25 28.57 -21.63
CA ASP A 25 -5.19 28.72 -20.51
C ASP A 25 -5.73 27.39 -19.99
N LEU A 26 -5.97 26.42 -20.89
CA LEU A 26 -6.35 25.07 -20.50
C LEU A 26 -5.17 24.35 -19.82
N ALA A 27 -3.94 24.54 -20.31
CA ALA A 27 -2.73 24.02 -19.68
C ALA A 27 -2.55 24.53 -18.25
N ARG A 28 -2.77 25.82 -18.01
CA ARG A 28 -2.74 26.40 -16.66
C ARG A 28 -3.81 25.81 -15.75
N LYS A 29 -5.05 25.67 -16.22
CA LYS A 29 -6.15 25.09 -15.43
C LYS A 29 -5.90 23.62 -15.07
N VAL A 30 -5.40 22.82 -16.00
CA VAL A 30 -5.05 21.42 -15.76
C VAL A 30 -3.88 21.30 -14.78
N ALA A 31 -2.86 22.15 -14.91
CA ALA A 31 -1.74 22.18 -13.96
C ALA A 31 -2.21 22.52 -12.53
N ALA A 32 -3.06 23.53 -12.38
CA ALA A 32 -3.63 23.90 -11.07
C ALA A 32 -4.51 22.77 -10.48
N ALA A 33 -5.30 22.08 -11.32
CA ALA A 33 -6.09 20.94 -10.87
C ALA A 33 -5.21 19.75 -10.43
N ALA A 34 -4.11 19.50 -11.14
CA ALA A 34 -3.15 18.46 -10.78
C ALA A 34 -2.41 18.79 -9.47
N GLU A 35 -2.04 20.05 -9.26
CA GLU A 35 -1.46 20.54 -8.01
C GLU A 35 -2.44 20.34 -6.85
N ALA A 36 -3.69 20.81 -6.99
CA ALA A 36 -4.72 20.63 -5.99
C ALA A 36 -4.95 19.14 -5.66
N ALA A 37 -5.02 18.26 -6.68
CA ALA A 37 -5.14 16.82 -6.47
C ALA A 37 -3.94 16.24 -5.70
N GLY A 38 -2.73 16.73 -5.96
CA GLY A 38 -1.52 16.37 -5.23
C GLY A 38 -1.59 16.77 -3.74
N SER A 39 -2.04 17.99 -3.46
CA SER A 39 -2.23 18.50 -2.09
C SER A 39 -3.30 17.70 -1.33
N GLU A 40 -4.46 17.46 -1.95
CA GLU A 40 -5.54 16.68 -1.34
C GLU A 40 -5.09 15.24 -1.02
N ARG A 41 -4.29 14.63 -1.92
CA ARG A 41 -3.70 13.30 -1.67
C ARG A 41 -2.81 13.30 -0.43
N LEU A 42 -1.95 14.32 -0.28
CA LEU A 42 -1.06 14.43 0.88
C LEU A 42 -1.86 14.57 2.18
N THR A 43 -2.86 15.44 2.21
CA THR A 43 -3.75 15.59 3.38
C THR A 43 -4.50 14.30 3.69
N ALA A 44 -4.96 13.57 2.68
CA ALA A 44 -5.60 12.26 2.88
C ALA A 44 -4.65 11.23 3.50
N VAL A 45 -3.38 11.21 3.06
CA VAL A 45 -2.33 10.34 3.62
C VAL A 45 -2.05 10.71 5.09
N GLU A 46 -1.90 12.00 5.40
CA GLU A 46 -1.67 12.47 6.77
C GLU A 46 -2.81 12.06 7.70
N HIS A 47 -4.06 12.31 7.30
CA HIS A 47 -5.23 11.91 8.08
C HIS A 47 -5.31 10.40 8.28
N ALA A 48 -4.99 9.60 7.27
CA ALA A 48 -4.95 8.15 7.38
C ALA A 48 -3.81 7.67 8.29
N ALA A 49 -2.64 8.28 8.20
CA ALA A 49 -1.48 7.98 9.05
C ALA A 49 -1.77 8.30 10.53
N ASP A 50 -2.45 9.41 10.80
CA ASP A 50 -2.88 9.79 12.15
C ASP A 50 -3.90 8.82 12.74
N ARG A 51 -4.89 8.41 11.94
CA ARG A 51 -5.88 7.40 12.33
C ARG A 51 -5.22 6.06 12.63
N LEU A 52 -4.29 5.62 11.77
CA LEU A 52 -3.52 4.40 11.98
C LEU A 52 -2.68 4.50 13.27
N GLY A 53 -1.97 5.61 13.46
CA GLY A 53 -1.19 5.86 14.66
C GLY A 53 -2.04 5.85 15.94
N ARG A 54 -3.25 6.43 15.90
CA ARG A 54 -4.20 6.38 17.03
C ARG A 54 -4.64 4.95 17.33
N TYR A 55 -5.04 4.19 16.31
CA TYR A 55 -5.42 2.78 16.44
C TYR A 55 -4.30 1.94 17.10
N LEU A 56 -3.06 2.08 16.64
CA LEU A 56 -1.91 1.37 17.20
C LEU A 56 -1.67 1.71 18.67
N ARG A 57 -1.82 3.00 19.05
CA ARG A 57 -1.69 3.43 20.45
C ARG A 57 -2.81 2.90 21.33
N GLU A 58 -4.05 2.97 20.85
CA GLU A 58 -5.24 2.52 21.58
C GLU A 58 -5.18 1.02 21.88
N HIS A 59 -4.74 0.21 20.92
CA HIS A 59 -4.63 -1.25 21.07
C HIS A 59 -3.22 -1.73 21.46
N ARG A 60 -2.33 -0.84 21.92
CA ARG A 60 -0.91 -1.12 22.13
C ARG A 60 -0.65 -2.38 22.93
N ASN A 61 -1.34 -2.55 24.05
CA ASN A 61 -1.08 -3.65 24.98
C ASN A 61 -1.45 -5.00 24.35
N THR A 62 -2.57 -5.06 23.63
CA THR A 62 -2.99 -6.25 22.89
C THR A 62 -2.04 -6.54 21.73
N LEU A 63 -1.74 -5.54 20.89
CA LEU A 63 -0.87 -5.70 19.73
C LEU A 63 0.51 -6.24 20.12
N LYS A 64 1.11 -5.69 21.19
CA LYS A 64 2.41 -6.15 21.70
C LYS A 64 2.46 -7.63 22.10
N SER A 65 1.33 -8.20 22.52
CA SER A 65 1.26 -9.62 22.91
C SER A 65 1.23 -10.58 21.71
N VAL A 66 0.90 -10.08 20.52
CA VAL A 66 0.74 -10.89 19.29
C VAL A 66 1.71 -10.54 18.17
N THR A 67 2.43 -9.43 18.31
CA THR A 67 3.52 -9.04 17.40
C THR A 67 4.76 -9.94 17.57
N PRO A 68 5.58 -10.14 16.52
CA PRO A 68 5.50 -9.50 15.20
C PRO A 68 4.37 -10.06 14.33
N LEU A 69 3.68 -9.18 13.59
CA LEU A 69 2.60 -9.55 12.66
C LEU A 69 3.02 -9.30 11.21
N LEU A 70 2.98 -10.36 10.39
CA LEU A 70 3.15 -10.25 8.95
C LEU A 70 1.85 -9.74 8.31
N LEU A 71 1.88 -8.52 7.77
CA LEU A 71 0.71 -7.84 7.18
C LEU A 71 0.68 -7.97 5.65
N ALA A 72 1.85 -7.95 5.02
CA ALA A 72 2.01 -8.18 3.59
C ALA A 72 3.31 -8.91 3.31
N GLY A 73 3.40 -9.53 2.15
CA GLY A 73 4.58 -10.25 1.70
C GLY A 73 4.20 -11.41 0.79
N SER A 74 4.69 -11.37 -0.43
CA SER A 74 4.64 -12.48 -1.38
C SER A 74 5.85 -12.40 -2.30
N GLU A 75 5.98 -13.33 -3.24
CA GLU A 75 7.01 -13.21 -4.28
C GLU A 75 6.88 -11.92 -5.12
N LYS A 76 5.67 -11.34 -5.19
CA LYS A 76 5.35 -10.20 -6.07
C LYS A 76 5.06 -8.90 -5.30
N ALA A 77 4.96 -8.94 -3.98
CA ALA A 77 4.62 -7.79 -3.15
C ALA A 77 5.62 -7.65 -1.99
N PRO A 78 6.07 -6.42 -1.69
CA PRO A 78 7.02 -6.20 -0.60
C PRO A 78 6.45 -6.72 0.72
N GLN A 79 7.35 -7.24 1.56
CA GLN A 79 7.00 -7.70 2.87
C GLN A 79 6.77 -6.49 3.79
N LEU A 80 5.67 -6.52 4.54
CA LEU A 80 5.34 -5.54 5.57
C LEU A 80 5.09 -6.28 6.88
N THR A 81 5.84 -5.92 7.91
CA THR A 81 5.72 -6.49 9.26
C THR A 81 5.43 -5.36 10.25
N LEU A 82 4.51 -5.60 11.19
CA LEU A 82 4.34 -4.79 12.40
C LEU A 82 5.12 -5.44 13.54
N GLU A 83 6.11 -4.73 14.07
CA GLU A 83 7.02 -5.20 15.12
C GLU A 83 6.45 -4.95 16.54
N ASN A 84 7.10 -5.50 17.58
CA ASN A 84 6.67 -5.36 18.98
C ASN A 84 6.84 -3.94 19.55
N ASP A 85 7.69 -3.12 18.95
CA ASP A 85 7.73 -1.68 19.26
C ASP A 85 6.60 -0.90 18.55
N LEU A 86 5.72 -1.60 17.82
CA LEU A 86 4.68 -1.05 16.94
C LEU A 86 5.25 -0.22 15.78
N SER A 87 6.52 -0.40 15.45
CA SER A 87 7.09 0.13 14.22
C SER A 87 6.77 -0.79 13.05
N PHE A 88 6.63 -0.21 11.86
CA PHE A 88 6.53 -0.98 10.64
C PHE A 88 7.92 -1.22 10.07
N ARG A 89 8.12 -2.42 9.55
CA ARG A 89 9.27 -2.75 8.71
C ARG A 89 8.83 -3.22 7.35
N VAL A 90 9.46 -2.66 6.33
CA VAL A 90 9.22 -2.99 4.93
C VAL A 90 10.47 -3.63 4.36
N ARG A 91 10.30 -4.74 3.64
CA ARG A 91 11.39 -5.33 2.89
C ARG A 91 11.68 -4.49 1.66
N SER A 92 12.90 -3.96 1.61
CA SER A 92 13.45 -3.26 0.48
C SER A 92 14.45 -4.15 -0.26
N ILE A 93 14.66 -3.89 -1.54
CA ILE A 93 15.69 -4.53 -2.36
C ILE A 93 16.53 -3.42 -2.96
N ASP A 94 17.82 -3.41 -2.64
CA ASP A 94 18.76 -2.42 -3.18
C ASP A 94 19.13 -2.72 -4.65
N GLU A 95 19.84 -1.78 -5.28
CA GLU A 95 20.33 -1.92 -6.67
C GLU A 95 21.24 -3.15 -6.87
N ARG A 96 21.83 -3.66 -5.79
CA ARG A 96 22.70 -4.85 -5.78
C ARG A 96 21.93 -6.13 -5.44
N LYS A 97 20.59 -6.09 -5.46
CA LYS A 97 19.67 -7.19 -5.14
C LYS A 97 19.81 -7.73 -3.71
N ARG A 98 20.34 -6.93 -2.78
CA ARG A 98 20.36 -7.29 -1.36
C ARG A 98 19.03 -6.87 -0.74
N SER A 99 18.46 -7.75 0.07
CA SER A 99 17.26 -7.42 0.82
C SER A 99 17.59 -6.90 2.21
N SER A 100 17.01 -5.76 2.57
CA SER A 100 17.01 -5.21 3.93
C SER A 100 15.58 -5.08 4.45
N MET A 101 15.43 -4.98 5.77
CA MET A 101 14.18 -4.67 6.45
C MET A 101 14.28 -3.26 7.05
N ASP A 102 13.76 -2.30 6.31
CA ASP A 102 13.87 -0.88 6.64
C ASP A 102 12.67 -0.46 7.50
N ARG A 103 12.91 0.45 8.45
CA ARG A 103 11.81 1.04 9.21
C ARG A 103 11.02 1.99 8.31
N ALA A 104 9.69 1.89 8.40
CA ALA A 104 8.77 2.79 7.72
C ALA A 104 7.86 3.49 8.73
N SER A 105 7.63 4.77 8.51
CA SER A 105 6.63 5.57 9.23
C SER A 105 5.21 5.16 8.85
N THR A 106 4.23 5.55 9.67
CA THR A 106 2.81 5.31 9.36
C THR A 106 2.38 5.96 8.05
N ALA A 107 2.91 7.15 7.73
CA ALA A 107 2.63 7.84 6.48
C ALA A 107 3.18 7.08 5.27
N GLU A 108 4.45 6.67 5.31
CA GLU A 108 5.06 5.87 4.22
C GLU A 108 4.29 4.56 3.98
N VAL A 109 3.88 3.89 5.06
CA VAL A 109 3.10 2.64 4.96
C VAL A 109 1.73 2.89 4.33
N VAL A 110 1.06 3.98 4.69
CA VAL A 110 -0.22 4.40 4.07
C VAL A 110 -0.05 4.75 2.60
N GLU A 111 1.05 5.41 2.21
CA GLU A 111 1.33 5.69 0.80
C GLU A 111 1.56 4.40 0.00
N LEU A 112 2.23 3.41 0.59
CA LEU A 112 2.56 2.15 -0.07
C LEU A 112 1.37 1.19 -0.18
N TRP A 113 0.46 1.17 0.81
CA TRP A 113 -0.62 0.17 0.88
C TRP A 113 -2.04 0.72 0.95
N ALA A 114 -2.27 2.03 0.86
CA ALA A 114 -3.57 2.64 1.10
C ALA A 114 -4.18 2.29 2.49
N ALA A 115 -5.02 3.18 3.02
CA ALA A 115 -5.55 2.99 4.37
C ALA A 115 -6.45 1.73 4.48
N ALA A 116 -7.32 1.50 3.50
CA ALA A 116 -8.29 0.40 3.53
C ALA A 116 -7.59 -0.96 3.57
N ASP A 117 -6.64 -1.21 2.66
CA ASP A 117 -5.97 -2.51 2.59
C ASP A 117 -5.11 -2.76 3.85
N LEU A 118 -4.55 -1.71 4.47
CA LEU A 118 -3.81 -1.85 5.73
C LEU A 118 -4.70 -2.36 6.87
N TYR A 119 -5.91 -1.82 7.01
CA TYR A 119 -6.84 -2.26 8.04
C TYR A 119 -7.33 -3.69 7.78
N ASP A 120 -7.59 -4.07 6.53
CA ASP A 120 -7.95 -5.44 6.17
C ASP A 120 -6.80 -6.42 6.44
N ARG A 121 -5.55 -6.01 6.21
CA ARG A 121 -4.36 -6.81 6.53
C ARG A 121 -4.14 -6.97 8.03
N LEU A 122 -4.32 -5.90 8.80
CA LEU A 122 -4.27 -5.93 10.26
C LEU A 122 -5.36 -6.84 10.83
N GLU A 123 -6.60 -6.71 10.36
CA GLU A 123 -7.71 -7.60 10.74
C GLU A 123 -7.34 -9.06 10.46
N ALA A 124 -6.91 -9.36 9.23
CA ALA A 124 -6.57 -10.73 8.84
C ALA A 124 -5.43 -11.31 9.67
N ALA A 125 -4.40 -10.52 9.98
CA ALA A 125 -3.27 -10.94 10.81
C ALA A 125 -3.70 -11.21 12.26
N LEU A 126 -4.46 -10.30 12.87
CA LEU A 126 -4.97 -10.45 14.23
C LEU A 126 -5.93 -11.62 14.36
N ARG A 127 -6.80 -11.77 13.38
CA ARG A 127 -7.74 -12.89 13.30
C ARG A 127 -7.01 -14.24 13.25
N ARG A 128 -5.96 -14.34 12.41
CA ARG A 128 -5.11 -15.55 12.37
C ARG A 128 -4.40 -15.78 13.69
N ALA A 129 -3.87 -14.74 14.32
CA ALA A 129 -3.24 -14.84 15.64
C ALA A 129 -4.22 -15.32 16.73
N ALA A 130 -5.50 -14.96 16.61
CA ALA A 130 -6.57 -15.44 17.48
C ALA A 130 -7.12 -16.84 17.11
N GLY A 131 -6.59 -17.50 16.08
CA GLY A 131 -7.05 -18.82 15.64
C GLY A 131 -8.43 -18.81 14.95
N LEU A 132 -8.89 -17.65 14.46
CA LEU A 132 -10.22 -17.48 13.90
C LEU A 132 -10.22 -17.68 12.37
N SER A 133 -11.10 -18.55 11.88
CA SER A 133 -11.26 -18.83 10.44
C SER A 133 -12.06 -17.75 9.70
N SER A 134 -13.01 -17.10 10.38
CA SER A 134 -13.90 -16.06 9.84
C SER A 134 -13.72 -14.72 10.55
N ARG A 135 -14.06 -13.63 9.84
CA ARG A 135 -14.04 -12.27 10.41
C ARG A 135 -14.79 -12.26 11.75
N PRO A 136 -14.18 -11.76 12.85
CA PRO A 136 -14.86 -11.71 14.13
C PRO A 136 -16.06 -10.78 14.06
N THR A 137 -17.20 -11.28 14.55
CA THR A 137 -18.42 -10.51 14.80
C THR A 137 -18.63 -10.35 16.29
N GLY A 138 -19.53 -9.47 16.72
CA GLY A 138 -19.85 -9.31 18.15
C GLY A 138 -20.25 -10.63 18.83
N ALA A 139 -20.96 -11.51 18.13
CA ALA A 139 -21.34 -12.83 18.64
C ALA A 139 -20.14 -13.77 18.80
N ILE A 140 -19.19 -13.78 17.85
CA ILE A 140 -17.96 -14.58 17.96
C ILE A 140 -17.13 -14.10 19.15
N ILE A 141 -16.98 -12.78 19.30
CA ILE A 141 -16.21 -12.19 20.42
C ILE A 141 -16.84 -12.55 21.76
N ALA A 142 -18.17 -12.43 21.90
CA ALA A 142 -18.89 -12.80 23.12
C ALA A 142 -18.76 -14.29 23.47
N GLY A 143 -18.66 -15.17 22.46
CA GLY A 143 -18.51 -16.62 22.65
C GLY A 143 -17.10 -17.08 23.06
N LEU A 144 -16.05 -16.29 22.81
CA LEU A 144 -14.66 -16.67 23.12
C LEU A 144 -14.41 -16.87 24.63
N GLY A 145 -15.15 -16.17 25.49
CA GLY A 145 -15.06 -16.34 26.95
C GLY A 145 -15.82 -17.57 27.49
N VAL A 146 -16.78 -18.11 26.73
CA VAL A 146 -17.65 -19.22 27.17
C VAL A 146 -17.01 -20.58 26.89
N ALA A 147 -16.14 -20.68 25.88
CA ALA A 147 -15.47 -21.92 25.52
C ALA A 147 -14.29 -22.28 26.45
N GLY A 148 -13.63 -21.29 27.06
CA GLY A 148 -12.52 -21.51 28.00
C GLY A 148 -12.93 -22.04 29.37
N ASP A 149 -14.20 -21.88 29.75
CA ASP A 149 -14.71 -22.24 31.09
C ASP A 149 -15.23 -23.69 31.18
N ARG A 150 -15.39 -24.38 30.04
CA ARG A 150 -15.83 -25.80 30.01
C ARG A 150 -14.70 -26.83 30.19
N GLY A 151 -13.49 -26.38 30.54
CA GLY A 151 -12.31 -27.23 30.74
C GLY A 151 -11.93 -27.50 32.20
N ALA A 152 -12.50 -26.79 33.17
CA ALA A 152 -12.24 -27.03 34.59
C ALA A 152 -13.26 -28.04 35.15
N LYS A 153 -13.04 -29.33 34.89
CA LYS A 153 -13.61 -30.39 35.74
C LYS A 153 -12.65 -30.64 36.89
N VAL A 154 -13.16 -30.40 38.10
CA VAL A 154 -12.67 -30.91 39.39
C VAL A 154 -12.52 -32.42 39.34
#